data_AF-A0A2V2EAE5-F1
#
_entry.id   AF-A0A2V2EAE5-F1
#
_cell.length_a   1.000
_cell.length_b   1.000
_cell.length_c   1.000
_cell.angle_alpha   90.00
_cell.angle_beta   90.00
_cell.angle_gamma   90.00
#
_symmetry.space_group_name_H-M   'P 1'
#
loop_
_entity.id
_entity.type
_entity.pdbx_description
1 polymer ?
#
loop_
_entity_poly.entity_id
_entity_poly.type
_entity_poly.pdbx_seq_one_letter_code
_entity_poly.pdbx_strand_id
1 'polypeptide(L)'
;MIENDWKFRKDSTELRDSLCEYFETLFEKVRFLEEKNIGKVRADMIAVIPEGLIGIEIKSHCDSYTRLQSQIKNCDKYCDFNYLFVGSRHIHAADHVPNHWGVVFMNVRNGVTFEIIRQPVKNIKCKVENQLTLLWHNELSHILRENKLPRYPGKSKSFICGKLCEKMPHEELKLKLCDRLFERDYTRFE
;
A
#
# COMPACT_ATOMS: atom_id res chain seq x y z
N MET A 1 6.33 -33.52 0.15
CA MET A 1 5.40 -32.45 -0.23
C MET A 1 4.76 -31.97 1.05
N ILE A 2 4.76 -30.67 1.33
CA ILE A 2 4.09 -30.14 2.51
C ILE A 2 2.62 -29.97 2.10
N GLU A 3 1.76 -30.84 2.60
CA GLU A 3 0.31 -30.73 2.42
C GLU A 3 -0.15 -29.36 2.92
N ASN A 4 -1.08 -28.73 2.19
CA ASN A 4 -1.82 -27.50 2.57
C ASN A 4 -1.22 -26.13 2.22
N ASP A 5 0.05 -26.01 1.85
CA ASP A 5 0.67 -24.72 1.49
C ASP A 5 0.01 -24.03 0.26
N TRP A 6 -0.65 -24.80 -0.61
CA TRP A 6 -1.38 -24.29 -1.78
C TRP A 6 -2.81 -23.81 -1.47
N LYS A 7 -3.35 -24.13 -0.28
CA LYS A 7 -4.70 -23.71 0.14
C LYS A 7 -4.79 -22.21 0.45
N PHE A 8 -3.65 -21.59 0.73
CA PHE A 8 -3.54 -20.16 1.02
C PHE A 8 -2.95 -19.43 -0.18
N ARG A 9 -3.78 -19.25 -1.20
CA ARG A 9 -3.45 -18.34 -2.31
C ARG A 9 -3.53 -16.90 -1.82
N LYS A 10 -2.87 -15.98 -2.53
CA LYS A 10 -2.90 -14.55 -2.19
C LYS A 10 -4.30 -13.93 -2.22
N ASP A 11 -5.28 -14.56 -2.86
CA ASP A 11 -6.69 -14.18 -2.90
C ASP A 11 -7.54 -14.93 -1.85
N SER A 12 -6.94 -15.79 -1.02
CA SER A 12 -7.62 -16.45 0.08
C SER A 12 -8.07 -15.43 1.12
N THR A 13 -9.37 -15.44 1.44
CA THR A 13 -9.95 -14.63 2.52
C THR A 13 -9.22 -14.85 3.84
N GLU A 14 -8.93 -16.11 4.21
CA GLU A 14 -8.25 -16.42 5.47
C GLU A 14 -6.84 -15.81 5.55
N LEU A 15 -6.11 -15.76 4.43
CA LEU A 15 -4.79 -15.09 4.39
C LEU A 15 -4.93 -13.57 4.51
N ARG A 16 -5.93 -12.98 3.84
CA ARG A 16 -6.19 -11.55 3.88
C ARG A 16 -6.61 -11.10 5.28
N ASP A 17 -7.51 -11.84 5.91
CA ASP A 17 -7.97 -11.58 7.28
C ASP A 17 -6.80 -11.64 8.26
N SER A 18 -5.98 -12.70 8.16
CA SER A 18 -4.78 -12.83 9.01
C SER A 18 -3.78 -11.68 8.79
N LEU A 19 -3.60 -11.21 7.55
CA LEU A 19 -2.76 -10.04 7.26
C LEU A 19 -3.33 -8.77 7.88
N CYS A 20 -4.65 -8.56 7.80
CA CYS A 20 -5.32 -7.43 8.44
C CYS A 20 -5.08 -7.47 9.95
N GLU A 21 -5.35 -8.61 10.61
CA GLU A 21 -5.13 -8.81 12.04
C GLU A 21 -3.67 -8.52 12.42
N TYR A 22 -2.71 -9.02 11.65
CA TYR A 22 -1.28 -8.75 11.87
C TYR A 22 -1.00 -7.23 11.91
N PHE A 23 -1.48 -6.46 10.94
CA PHE A 23 -1.27 -5.02 10.92
C PHE A 23 -2.07 -4.28 12.01
N GLU A 24 -3.25 -4.77 12.37
CA GLU A 24 -4.05 -4.22 13.49
C GLU A 24 -3.35 -4.44 14.85
N THR A 25 -2.54 -5.50 15.01
CA THR A 25 -1.69 -5.64 16.20
C THR A 25 -0.52 -4.64 16.26
N LEU A 26 -0.08 -4.14 15.10
CA LEU A 26 1.06 -3.22 14.99
C LEU A 26 0.64 -1.75 15.05
N PHE A 27 -0.57 -1.44 14.63
CA PHE A 27 -1.07 -0.07 14.47
C PHE A 27 -2.44 0.07 15.10
N GLU A 28 -2.58 1.04 16.03
CA GLU A 28 -3.86 1.38 16.65
C GLU A 28 -4.94 1.76 15.63
N LYS A 29 -4.52 2.36 14.50
CA LYS A 29 -5.40 2.76 13.41
C LYS A 29 -4.80 2.35 12.08
N VAL A 30 -5.49 1.46 11.38
CA VAL A 30 -5.12 1.00 10.03
C VAL A 30 -6.37 0.81 9.17
N ARG A 31 -6.25 1.07 7.88
CA ARG A 31 -7.28 0.77 6.87
C ARG A 31 -6.64 0.15 5.64
N PHE A 32 -7.28 -0.85 5.05
CA PHE A 32 -6.74 -1.54 3.89
C PHE A 32 -7.43 -1.11 2.59
N LEU A 33 -6.63 -0.89 1.55
CA LEU A 33 -7.06 -0.73 0.16
C LEU A 33 -6.56 -1.96 -0.60
N GLU A 34 -7.45 -2.90 -0.86
CA GLU A 34 -7.12 -4.12 -1.58
C GLU A 34 -7.13 -3.91 -3.09
N GLU A 35 -6.32 -4.70 -3.80
CA GLU A 35 -6.29 -4.73 -5.26
C GLU A 35 -6.13 -3.34 -5.92
N LYS A 36 -5.44 -2.42 -5.23
CA LYS A 36 -5.36 -1.03 -5.65
C LYS A 36 -4.36 -0.85 -6.78
N ASN A 37 -4.82 -0.24 -7.88
CA ASN A 37 -3.94 0.21 -8.95
C ASN A 37 -3.04 1.36 -8.46
N ILE A 38 -1.73 1.15 -8.53
CA ILE A 38 -0.68 2.14 -8.28
C ILE A 38 0.21 2.27 -9.52
N GLY A 39 0.15 3.43 -10.17
CA GLY A 39 0.78 3.61 -11.48
C GLY A 39 0.26 2.58 -12.50
N LYS A 40 1.15 1.69 -12.96
CA LYS A 40 0.84 0.65 -13.97
C LYS A 40 0.68 -0.76 -13.39
N VAL A 41 0.75 -0.92 -12.06
CA VAL A 41 0.61 -2.22 -11.41
C VAL A 41 -0.55 -2.19 -10.43
N ARG A 42 -1.07 -3.38 -10.13
CA ARG A 42 -2.01 -3.60 -9.04
C ARG A 42 -1.21 -4.09 -7.84
N ALA A 43 -1.22 -3.30 -6.77
CA ALA A 43 -0.71 -3.75 -5.48
C ALA A 43 -1.69 -4.78 -4.90
N ASP A 44 -1.17 -5.78 -4.19
CA ASP A 44 -2.05 -6.74 -3.52
C ASP A 44 -2.84 -6.04 -2.42
N MET A 45 -2.18 -5.18 -1.63
CA MET A 45 -2.78 -4.37 -0.57
C MET A 45 -1.97 -3.08 -0.35
N ILE A 46 -2.67 -2.04 0.08
CA ILE A 46 -2.07 -0.85 0.69
C ILE A 46 -2.71 -0.66 2.05
N ALA A 47 -1.91 -0.67 3.11
CA ALA A 47 -2.37 -0.26 4.42
C ALA A 47 -2.16 1.26 4.59
N VAL A 48 -3.22 1.95 4.98
CA VAL A 48 -3.24 3.36 5.33
C VAL A 48 -3.08 3.43 6.85
N ILE A 49 -2.05 4.13 7.31
CA ILE A 49 -1.80 4.46 8.72
C ILE A 49 -1.87 6.00 8.88
N PRO A 50 -1.96 6.55 10.10
CA PRO A 50 -2.20 7.99 10.31
C PRO A 50 -1.26 8.92 9.53
N GLU A 51 0.02 8.54 9.37
CA GLU A 51 1.06 9.38 8.77
C GLU A 51 1.71 8.77 7.52
N GLY A 52 1.08 7.77 6.90
CA GLY A 52 1.70 7.12 5.76
C GLY A 52 0.95 5.96 5.13
N LEU A 53 1.54 5.47 4.05
CA LEU A 53 1.06 4.31 3.32
C LEU A 53 2.10 3.19 3.36
N ILE A 54 1.63 1.97 3.60
CA ILE A 54 2.43 0.75 3.56
C ILE A 54 1.99 -0.08 2.36
N GLY A 55 2.91 -0.35 1.44
CA GLY A 55 2.69 -1.25 0.33
C GLY A 55 2.88 -2.70 0.78
N ILE A 56 1.93 -3.57 0.45
CA ILE A 56 1.98 -4.99 0.81
C ILE A 56 1.92 -5.80 -0.48
N GLU A 57 2.96 -6.58 -0.71
CA GLU A 57 3.06 -7.53 -1.82
C GLU A 57 3.16 -8.96 -1.27
N ILE A 58 2.37 -9.88 -1.82
CA ILE A 58 2.27 -11.26 -1.35
C ILE A 58 2.80 -12.19 -2.44
N LYS A 59 3.77 -13.03 -2.08
CA LYS A 59 4.27 -14.12 -2.94
C LYS A 59 4.00 -15.46 -2.26
N SER A 60 2.89 -16.06 -2.65
CA SER A 60 2.56 -17.43 -2.28
C SER A 60 3.44 -18.42 -3.03
N HIS A 61 3.41 -19.69 -2.64
CA HIS A 61 4.23 -20.75 -3.22
C HIS A 61 4.20 -20.90 -4.74
N CYS A 62 3.06 -20.56 -5.35
CA CYS A 62 2.84 -20.72 -6.79
C CYS A 62 3.22 -19.46 -7.58
N ASP A 63 3.53 -18.35 -6.91
CA ASP A 63 3.82 -17.08 -7.58
C ASP A 63 5.22 -17.06 -8.20
N SER A 64 5.30 -16.51 -9.41
CA SER A 64 6.57 -16.17 -10.05
C SER A 64 6.97 -14.73 -9.76
N TYR A 65 8.26 -14.44 -9.91
CA TYR A 65 8.80 -13.08 -9.76
C TYR A 65 8.77 -12.23 -11.04
N THR A 66 8.12 -12.72 -12.11
CA THR A 66 8.10 -12.05 -13.43
C THR A 66 7.65 -10.59 -13.37
N ARG A 67 6.76 -10.24 -12.43
CA ARG A 67 6.24 -8.88 -12.23
C ARG A 67 6.88 -8.12 -11.07
N LEU A 68 7.71 -8.80 -10.27
CA LEU A 68 8.22 -8.27 -9.00
C LEU A 68 9.00 -6.97 -9.20
N GLN A 69 9.85 -6.86 -10.23
CA GLN A 69 10.62 -5.64 -10.51
C GLN A 69 9.72 -4.43 -10.78
N SER A 70 8.63 -4.61 -11.53
CA SER A 70 7.67 -3.53 -11.76
C SER A 70 6.89 -3.18 -10.49
N GLN A 71 6.53 -4.20 -9.69
CA GLN A 71 5.86 -4.00 -8.40
C GLN A 71 6.74 -3.22 -7.44
N ILE A 72 8.01 -3.58 -7.28
CA ILE A 72 9.01 -2.86 -6.49
C ILE A 72 9.06 -1.39 -6.92
N LYS A 73 9.25 -1.14 -8.23
CA LYS A 73 9.39 0.22 -8.75
C LYS A 73 8.16 1.09 -8.49
N ASN A 74 6.95 0.54 -8.56
CA ASN A 74 5.73 1.30 -8.31
C ASN A 74 5.45 1.43 -6.81
N CYS A 75 5.54 0.36 -6.02
CA CYS A 75 5.41 0.45 -4.57
C CYS A 75 6.40 1.47 -3.98
N ASP A 76 7.65 1.50 -4.43
CA ASP A 76 8.66 2.49 -4.02
C ASP A 76 8.26 3.95 -4.35
N LYS A 77 7.44 4.19 -5.36
CA LYS A 77 7.01 5.55 -5.72
C LYS A 77 5.88 6.07 -4.83
N TYR A 78 5.09 5.15 -4.25
CA TYR A 78 3.81 5.45 -3.61
C TYR A 78 3.81 5.18 -2.10
N CYS A 79 4.61 4.25 -1.59
CA CYS A 79 4.48 3.83 -0.20
C CYS A 79 5.67 4.26 0.64
N ASP A 80 5.37 4.75 1.84
CA ASP A 80 6.32 5.19 2.85
C ASP A 80 7.15 4.02 3.40
N PHE A 81 6.52 2.86 3.48
CA PHE A 81 7.15 1.57 3.80
C PHE A 81 6.60 0.51 2.83
N ASN A 82 7.35 -0.57 2.63
CA ASN A 82 6.90 -1.68 1.81
C ASN A 82 7.25 -3.00 2.49
N TYR A 83 6.35 -3.96 2.41
CA TYR A 83 6.54 -5.33 2.85
C TYR A 83 6.39 -6.30 1.69
N LEU A 84 7.27 -7.31 1.68
CA LEU A 84 7.10 -8.53 0.92
C LEU A 84 6.76 -9.67 1.89
N PHE A 85 5.57 -10.25 1.73
CA PHE A 85 5.15 -11.45 2.46
C PHE A 85 5.43 -12.68 1.60
N VAL A 86 6.17 -13.66 2.12
CA VAL A 86 6.72 -14.77 1.34
C VAL A 86 6.43 -16.13 1.97
N GLY A 87 5.99 -17.11 1.18
CA GLY A 87 5.80 -18.49 1.65
C GLY A 87 7.10 -19.32 1.77
N SER A 88 7.00 -20.52 2.34
CA SER A 88 8.07 -21.52 2.60
C SER A 88 9.07 -21.86 1.47
N ARG A 89 8.82 -21.51 0.20
CA ARG A 89 9.70 -21.79 -0.97
C ARG A 89 10.43 -20.56 -1.49
N HIS A 90 10.14 -19.40 -0.93
CA HIS A 90 10.61 -18.11 -1.41
C HIS A 90 11.67 -17.51 -0.48
N ILE A 91 12.52 -18.38 0.10
CA ILE A 91 13.60 -17.98 1.03
C ILE A 91 14.55 -16.95 0.39
N HIS A 92 14.79 -17.05 -0.92
CA HIS A 92 15.62 -16.09 -1.68
C HIS A 92 14.85 -14.85 -2.18
N ALA A 93 13.55 -14.73 -1.91
CA ALA A 93 12.80 -13.56 -2.35
C ALA A 93 13.30 -12.26 -1.71
N ALA A 94 13.89 -12.35 -0.51
CA ALA A 94 14.57 -11.25 0.15
C ALA A 94 15.70 -10.65 -0.71
N ASP A 95 16.39 -11.49 -1.50
CA ASP A 95 17.48 -11.08 -2.40
C ASP A 95 16.98 -10.29 -3.62
N HIS A 96 15.68 -10.38 -3.91
CA HIS A 96 15.05 -9.74 -5.07
C HIS A 96 14.38 -8.39 -4.75
N VAL A 97 14.27 -8.01 -3.48
CA VAL A 97 13.69 -6.74 -3.05
C VAL A 97 14.73 -5.80 -2.43
N PRO A 98 14.60 -4.47 -2.59
CA PRO A 98 15.51 -3.50 -1.98
C PRO A 98 15.61 -3.64 -0.46
N ASN A 99 16.76 -3.27 0.12
CA ASN A 99 17.03 -3.42 1.55
C ASN A 99 16.05 -2.66 2.47
N HIS A 100 15.41 -1.59 1.99
CA HIS A 100 14.42 -0.85 2.76
C HIS A 100 13.05 -1.55 2.84
N TRP A 101 12.82 -2.62 2.08
CA TRP A 101 11.60 -3.42 2.18
C TRP A 101 11.65 -4.35 3.38
N GLY A 102 10.57 -4.39 4.16
CA GLY A 102 10.35 -5.43 5.13
C GLY A 102 10.12 -6.77 4.44
N VAL A 103 10.59 -7.85 5.05
CA VAL A 103 10.37 -9.22 4.57
C VAL A 103 9.76 -10.02 5.70
N VAL A 104 8.60 -10.58 5.44
CA VAL A 104 7.83 -11.36 6.42
C VAL A 104 7.60 -12.74 5.84
N PHE A 105 8.02 -13.76 6.59
CA PHE A 105 7.76 -15.14 6.27
C PHE A 105 6.35 -15.53 6.69
N MET A 106 5.61 -16.15 5.79
CA MET A 106 4.29 -16.70 6.03
C MET A 106 4.39 -18.21 6.20
N ASN A 107 3.96 -18.72 7.35
CA ASN A 107 3.76 -20.14 7.58
C ASN A 107 2.26 -20.44 7.62
N VAL A 108 1.84 -21.40 6.80
CA VAL A 108 0.42 -21.74 6.60
C VAL A 108 0.10 -23.22 6.91
N ARG A 109 1.05 -23.94 7.52
CA ARG A 109 0.89 -25.38 7.79
C ARG A 109 -0.20 -25.68 8.82
N ASN A 110 -0.29 -24.87 9.87
CA ASN A 110 -1.21 -25.03 11.01
C ASN A 110 -1.93 -23.70 11.29
N GLY A 111 -2.56 -23.13 10.26
CA GLY A 111 -3.07 -21.76 10.28
C GLY A 111 -2.01 -20.77 9.79
N VAL A 112 -2.44 -19.52 9.54
CA VAL A 112 -1.57 -18.46 9.02
C VAL A 112 -0.84 -17.78 10.16
N THR A 113 0.49 -17.79 10.10
CA THR A 113 1.37 -17.10 11.05
C THR A 113 2.46 -16.32 10.31
N PHE A 114 2.93 -15.25 10.93
CA PHE A 114 3.88 -14.32 10.33
C PHE A 114 5.14 -14.20 11.19
N GLU A 115 6.30 -14.34 10.55
CA GLU A 115 7.61 -14.16 11.17
C GLU A 115 8.39 -13.06 10.43
N ILE A 116 8.78 -12.01 11.15
CA ILE A 116 9.61 -10.95 10.58
C ILE A 116 11.03 -11.48 10.34
N ILE A 117 11.46 -11.44 9.08
CA ILE A 117 12.84 -11.74 8.67
C ILE A 117 13.64 -10.44 8.55
N ARG A 118 13.00 -9.38 8.06
CA ARG A 118 13.59 -8.03 7.94
C ARG A 118 12.54 -6.98 8.24
N GLN A 119 12.86 -6.04 9.13
CA GLN A 119 12.01 -4.87 9.38
C GLN A 119 12.05 -3.91 8.18
N PRO A 120 10.94 -3.26 7.80
CA PRO A 120 10.98 -2.25 6.77
C PRO A 120 11.69 -1.00 7.28
N VAL A 121 12.25 -0.23 6.37
CA VAL A 121 12.81 1.09 6.63
C VAL A 121 12.10 2.11 5.77
N LYS A 122 12.06 3.36 6.22
CA LYS A 122 11.43 4.46 5.48
C LYS A 122 11.99 4.53 4.07
N ASN A 123 11.10 4.47 3.10
CA ASN A 123 11.44 4.52 1.68
C ASN A 123 11.60 5.97 1.20
N ILE A 124 12.83 6.36 0.88
CA ILE A 124 13.16 7.71 0.40
C ILE A 124 12.63 8.02 -1.00
N LYS A 125 12.20 7.02 -1.78
CA LYS A 125 11.69 7.21 -3.15
C LYS A 125 10.21 7.57 -3.17
N CYS A 126 9.52 7.44 -2.03
CA CYS A 126 8.11 7.78 -1.91
C CYS A 126 7.91 9.28 -2.14
N LYS A 127 6.95 9.64 -3.01
CA LYS A 127 6.58 11.04 -3.26
C LYS A 127 5.12 11.28 -2.93
N VAL A 128 4.85 12.30 -2.12
CA VAL A 128 3.48 12.71 -1.77
C VAL A 128 2.65 13.03 -3.02
N GLU A 129 3.26 13.65 -4.03
CA GLU A 129 2.66 13.91 -5.34
C GLU A 129 2.06 12.64 -5.96
N ASN A 130 2.77 11.51 -5.91
CA ASN A 130 2.27 10.23 -6.41
C ASN A 130 1.12 9.73 -5.54
N GLN A 131 1.24 9.82 -4.23
CA GLN A 131 0.21 9.35 -3.30
C GLN A 131 -1.11 10.11 -3.44
N LEU A 132 -1.06 11.43 -3.67
CA LEU A 132 -2.26 12.22 -3.93
C LEU A 132 -3.05 11.70 -5.14
N THR A 133 -2.39 11.04 -6.10
CA THR A 133 -3.10 10.43 -7.24
C THR A 133 -3.99 9.24 -6.84
N LEU A 134 -3.84 8.71 -5.61
CA LEU A 134 -4.72 7.68 -5.05
C LEU A 134 -6.07 8.23 -4.58
N LEU A 135 -6.15 9.53 -4.29
CA LEU A 135 -7.39 10.21 -3.93
C LEU A 135 -8.33 10.33 -5.12
N TRP A 136 -9.63 10.29 -4.91
CA TRP A 136 -10.63 10.60 -5.92
C TRP A 136 -10.69 12.10 -6.20
N HIS A 137 -11.36 12.48 -7.29
CA HIS A 137 -11.41 13.89 -7.70
C HIS A 137 -12.16 14.77 -6.69
N ASN A 138 -13.25 14.25 -6.13
CA ASN A 138 -14.01 14.88 -5.05
C ASN A 138 -13.18 15.03 -3.76
N GLU A 139 -12.35 14.05 -3.40
CA GLU A 139 -11.44 14.11 -2.24
C GLU A 139 -10.36 15.17 -2.42
N LEU A 140 -9.75 15.27 -3.61
CA LEU A 140 -8.82 16.35 -3.94
C LEU A 140 -9.51 17.71 -3.87
N SER A 141 -10.74 17.80 -4.38
CA SER A 141 -11.56 19.02 -4.33
C SER A 141 -11.91 19.41 -2.89
N HIS A 142 -12.11 18.42 -2.01
CA HIS A 142 -12.30 18.65 -0.59
C HIS A 142 -11.08 19.31 0.06
N ILE A 143 -9.87 18.78 -0.22
CA ILE A 143 -8.62 19.36 0.29
C ILE A 143 -8.45 20.79 -0.21
N LEU A 144 -8.70 21.07 -1.50
CA LEU A 144 -8.64 22.45 -2.01
C LEU A 144 -9.59 23.39 -1.25
N ARG A 145 -10.85 22.97 -1.04
CA ARG A 145 -11.87 23.77 -0.36
C ARG A 145 -11.52 24.04 1.10
N GLU A 146 -11.11 23.00 1.82
CA GLU A 146 -10.74 23.09 3.23
C GLU A 146 -9.59 24.09 3.45
N ASN A 147 -8.63 24.12 2.52
CA ASN A 147 -7.46 25.00 2.57
C ASN A 147 -7.67 26.33 1.85
N LYS A 148 -8.92 26.67 1.48
CA LYS A 148 -9.31 27.91 0.79
C LYS A 148 -8.52 28.16 -0.51
N LEU A 149 -8.12 27.09 -1.19
CA LEU A 149 -7.40 27.13 -2.47
C LEU A 149 -8.36 27.23 -3.67
N PRO A 150 -7.92 27.77 -4.81
CA PRO A 150 -8.74 27.85 -6.02
C PRO A 150 -9.23 26.47 -6.48
N ARG A 151 -10.48 26.42 -6.95
CA ARG A 151 -11.01 25.24 -7.65
C ARG A 151 -10.47 25.18 -9.08
N TYR A 152 -10.35 23.97 -9.61
CA TYR A 152 -9.82 23.72 -10.94
C TYR A 152 -10.80 22.89 -11.80
N PRO A 153 -11.95 23.46 -12.20
CA PRO A 153 -12.96 22.73 -12.96
C PRO A 153 -12.41 22.21 -14.29
N GLY A 154 -12.75 20.97 -14.64
CA GLY A 154 -12.32 20.32 -15.88
C GLY A 154 -10.82 20.00 -15.96
N LYS A 155 -10.04 20.20 -14.89
CA LYS A 155 -8.62 19.86 -14.86
C LYS A 155 -8.40 18.42 -14.43
N SER A 156 -7.31 17.83 -14.91
CA SER A 156 -6.94 16.46 -14.56
C SER A 156 -6.54 16.33 -13.09
N LYS A 157 -6.65 15.12 -12.53
CA LYS A 157 -6.15 14.84 -11.17
C LYS A 157 -4.68 15.21 -10.99
N SER A 158 -3.85 14.87 -11.98
CA SER A 158 -2.42 15.19 -11.96
C SER A 158 -2.17 16.70 -11.83
N PHE A 159 -2.93 17.52 -12.57
CA PHE A 159 -2.86 18.97 -12.46
C PHE A 159 -3.22 19.46 -11.05
N ILE A 160 -4.30 18.91 -10.47
CA ILE A 160 -4.74 19.29 -9.12
C ILE A 160 -3.72 18.87 -8.06
N CYS A 161 -3.18 17.65 -8.14
CA CYS A 161 -2.13 17.19 -7.24
C CYS A 161 -0.89 18.10 -7.29
N GLY A 162 -0.49 18.51 -8.50
CA GLY A 162 0.60 19.48 -8.68
C GLY A 162 0.31 20.82 -8.00
N LYS A 163 -0.91 21.36 -8.16
CA LYS A 163 -1.30 22.60 -7.50
C LYS A 163 -1.36 22.50 -5.98
N LEU A 164 -1.77 21.35 -5.43
CA LEU A 164 -1.70 21.10 -3.99
C LEU A 164 -0.25 21.12 -3.50
N CYS A 165 0.67 20.42 -4.17
CA CYS A 165 2.09 20.37 -3.78
C CYS A 165 2.79 21.72 -3.92
N GLU A 166 2.41 22.55 -4.90
CA GLU A 166 2.91 23.93 -5.03
C GLU A 166 2.44 24.86 -3.89
N LYS A 167 1.30 24.56 -3.26
CA LYS A 167 0.61 25.48 -2.34
C LYS A 167 0.66 25.06 -0.88
N MET A 168 1.06 23.83 -0.58
CA MET A 168 1.01 23.26 0.76
C MET A 168 2.26 22.43 1.07
N PRO A 169 2.73 22.42 2.32
CA PRO A 169 3.80 21.53 2.75
C PRO A 169 3.45 20.05 2.55
N HIS A 170 4.46 19.24 2.20
CA HIS A 170 4.26 17.80 1.95
C HIS A 170 3.77 17.03 3.18
N GLU A 171 4.18 17.42 4.38
CA GLU A 171 3.76 16.81 5.64
C GLU A 171 2.26 17.05 5.89
N GLU A 172 1.78 18.27 5.67
CA GLU A 172 0.35 18.58 5.81
C GLU A 172 -0.49 17.84 4.75
N LEU A 173 -0.01 17.79 3.50
CA LEU A 173 -0.66 17.04 2.44
C LEU A 173 -0.73 15.54 2.74
N LYS A 174 0.29 14.99 3.42
CA LYS A 174 0.32 13.59 3.84
C LYS A 174 -0.80 13.30 4.85
N LEU A 175 -0.94 14.14 5.87
CA LEU A 175 -1.98 13.96 6.89
C LEU A 175 -3.37 14.01 6.24
N LYS A 176 -3.62 15.04 5.41
CA LYS A 176 -4.90 15.19 4.70
C LYS A 176 -5.18 14.03 3.73
N LEU A 177 -4.16 13.52 3.04
CA LEU A 177 -4.26 12.32 2.23
C LEU A 177 -4.73 11.12 3.06
N CYS A 178 -4.06 10.85 4.18
CA CYS A 178 -4.38 9.70 5.02
C CYS A 178 -5.79 9.84 5.60
N ASP A 179 -6.17 11.03 6.07
CA ASP A 179 -7.52 11.31 6.57
C ASP A 179 -8.60 11.06 5.50
N ARG A 180 -8.39 11.56 4.27
CA ARG A 180 -9.33 11.30 3.17
C ARG A 180 -9.44 9.81 2.85
N LEU A 181 -8.32 9.08 2.87
CA LEU A 181 -8.33 7.64 2.65
C LEU A 181 -9.01 6.89 3.80
N PHE A 182 -8.87 7.32 5.05
CA PHE A 182 -9.56 6.76 6.21
C PHE A 182 -11.06 7.01 6.17
N GLU A 183 -11.49 8.20 5.75
CA GLU A 183 -12.91 8.58 5.68
C GLU A 183 -13.59 8.18 4.37
N ARG A 184 -12.85 7.62 3.40
CA ARG A 184 -13.39 7.26 2.10
C ARG A 184 -14.61 6.36 2.23
N ASP A 185 -15.73 6.84 1.70
CA ASP A 185 -16.99 6.11 1.65
C ASP A 185 -17.24 5.64 0.21
N TYR A 186 -17.21 4.32 0.01
CA TYR A 186 -17.43 3.72 -1.31
C TYR A 186 -18.88 3.74 -1.76
N THR A 187 -19.83 4.07 -0.88
CA THR A 187 -21.26 4.18 -1.26
C THR A 187 -21.59 5.52 -1.92
N ARG A 188 -20.72 6.52 -1.76
CA ARG A 188 -20.83 7.86 -2.35
C ARG A 188 -19.97 7.93 -3.61
N PHE A 189 -20.36 7.17 -4.64
CA PHE A 189 -19.67 7.17 -5.93
C PHE A 189 -19.82 8.53 -6.63
N GLU A 190 -18.71 9.24 -6.86
CA GLU A 190 -18.52 10.18 -7.99
C GLU A 190 -17.04 10.23 -8.44
#